data_AF-A0A538D0B9-F1
#
_entry.id   AF-A0A538D0B9-F1
#
_cell.length_a   1.000
_cell.length_b   1.000
_cell.length_c   1.000
_cell.angle_alpha   90.00
_cell.angle_beta   90.00
_cell.angle_gamma   90.00
#
_symmetry.space_group_name_H-M   'P 1'
#
loop_
_entity.id
_entity.type
_entity.pdbx_description
1 polymer ?
#
loop_
_entity_poly.entity_id
_entity_poly.type
_entity_poly.pdbx_seq_one_letter_code
_entity_poly.pdbx_strand_id
1 'polypeptide(L)'
;MATTRASWETSCSGARWSGTGGSGRASSPANNASCGCARSRKPVAGSSSRGRLSPVATKTKPDRLHYTGNDEADRLIADEPFALLMGFALDQQVPVPTAFSGPLKLKQRLGTLDPGKIAATDPAKVEAAFREKPAIHRFPGNMARRVQELAAIVTSEYGSDAARLWTDSSDGADLHRRLSELPGFGEMTIKSLSAVLAKRFGVEAARELAPTHPTLGDVDSPEALEAYQAKKRAWKAQLKARQQ
;
A
#
# COMPACT_ATOMS: atom_id res chain seq x y z
N MET A 1 27.01 -3.07 25.20
CA MET A 1 25.97 -3.79 24.42
C MET A 1 24.65 -3.05 24.62
N ALA A 2 24.28 -2.20 23.66
CA ALA A 2 23.05 -1.41 23.74
C ALA A 2 21.88 -2.24 23.18
N THR A 3 20.93 -2.60 24.05
CA THR A 3 19.74 -3.36 23.67
C THR A 3 18.72 -2.40 23.07
N THR A 4 18.53 -2.47 21.75
CA THR A 4 17.50 -1.71 21.02
C THR A 4 16.11 -2.18 21.47
N ARG A 5 15.42 -1.38 22.30
CA ARG A 5 14.01 -1.61 22.66
C ARG A 5 13.14 -1.30 21.45
N ALA A 6 12.53 -2.31 20.86
CA ALA A 6 11.37 -2.10 19.99
C ALA A 6 10.17 -1.73 20.88
N SER A 7 9.85 -0.44 20.98
CA SER A 7 8.61 0.01 21.64
C SER A 7 7.44 -0.20 20.68
N TRP A 8 6.47 -1.00 21.12
CA TRP A 8 5.18 -1.23 20.45
C TRP A 8 4.12 -0.69 21.41
N GLU A 9 4.11 0.63 21.61
CA GLU A 9 3.17 1.29 22.52
C GLU A 9 1.91 1.82 21.81
N THR A 10 0.87 1.89 22.63
CA THR A 10 -0.55 1.99 22.30
C THR A 10 -0.99 3.41 21.97
N SER A 11 -1.77 3.52 20.89
CA SER A 11 -2.55 4.64 20.36
C SER A 11 -3.22 5.59 21.38
N CYS A 12 -3.12 6.91 21.11
CA CYS A 12 -4.21 7.88 21.33
C CYS A 12 -4.01 9.09 20.39
N SER A 13 -4.68 9.11 19.24
CA SER A 13 -4.70 10.26 18.33
C SER A 13 -6.14 10.65 18.02
N GLY A 14 -6.53 11.81 18.53
CA GLY A 14 -7.68 12.56 18.07
C GLY A 14 -7.18 13.88 17.50
N ALA A 15 -7.21 14.04 16.18
CA ALA A 15 -7.18 15.36 15.55
C ALA A 15 -7.82 15.26 14.16
N ARG A 16 -8.91 16.01 14.04
CA ARG A 16 -9.68 16.31 12.83
C ARG A 16 -8.93 17.40 12.07
N TRP A 17 -8.74 17.26 10.76
CA TRP A 17 -8.36 18.38 9.90
C TRP A 17 -9.14 18.36 8.59
N SER A 18 -9.44 19.57 8.14
CA SER A 18 -10.43 19.93 7.14
C SER A 18 -9.77 20.76 6.06
N GLY A 19 -9.89 20.29 4.81
CA GLY A 19 -10.35 21.12 3.69
C GLY A 19 -9.34 21.91 2.85
N THR A 20 -9.50 21.70 1.53
CA THR A 20 -9.35 22.65 0.40
C THR A 20 -7.92 23.07 0.04
N GLY A 21 -7.43 22.98 -1.20
CA GLY A 21 -8.06 22.98 -2.52
C GLY A 21 -7.37 24.08 -3.35
N GLY A 22 -6.90 23.81 -4.58
CA GLY A 22 -6.34 24.87 -5.42
C GLY A 22 -5.47 24.41 -6.59
N SER A 23 -6.13 24.28 -7.75
CA SER A 23 -5.58 24.06 -9.09
C SER A 23 -4.77 25.22 -9.66
N GLY A 24 -3.80 24.95 -10.54
CA GLY A 24 -3.19 25.96 -11.42
C GLY A 24 -2.42 25.35 -12.61
N ARG A 25 -3.03 25.41 -13.81
CA ARG A 25 -2.47 25.11 -15.14
C ARG A 25 -1.58 26.26 -15.64
N ALA A 26 -0.62 25.92 -16.50
CA ALA A 26 -0.16 26.63 -17.73
C ALA A 26 1.34 26.34 -17.95
N SER A 27 1.97 26.31 -19.12
CA SER A 27 1.63 26.26 -20.56
C SER A 27 3.01 26.23 -21.26
N SER A 28 3.21 25.39 -22.28
CA SER A 28 4.34 25.53 -23.22
C SER A 28 4.07 26.63 -24.25
N PRO A 29 5.11 27.15 -24.93
CA PRO A 29 5.12 26.95 -26.38
C PRO A 29 6.51 26.80 -27.05
N ALA A 30 6.48 25.97 -28.11
CA ALA A 30 6.93 26.21 -29.50
C ALA A 30 8.42 26.41 -29.87
N ASN A 31 8.82 25.60 -30.87
CA ASN A 31 9.46 25.96 -32.16
C ASN A 31 10.89 26.57 -32.15
N ASN A 32 11.78 26.40 -33.13
CA ASN A 32 11.88 25.70 -34.42
C ASN A 32 13.36 25.90 -34.90
N ALA A 33 13.71 25.37 -36.07
CA ALA A 33 14.91 25.63 -36.89
C ALA A 33 16.12 24.72 -36.59
N SER A 34 16.88 24.21 -37.56
CA SER A 34 16.85 24.27 -39.03
C SER A 34 17.99 23.40 -39.59
N CYS A 35 17.84 23.00 -40.86
CA CYS A 35 18.89 22.87 -41.88
C CYS A 35 20.14 21.99 -41.62
N GLY A 36 20.16 20.84 -42.30
CA GLY A 36 21.04 20.65 -43.46
C GLY A 36 22.50 20.28 -43.20
N CYS A 37 22.92 19.15 -43.77
CA CYS A 37 24.10 18.96 -44.63
C CYS A 37 24.67 17.54 -44.47
N ALA A 38 24.59 16.77 -45.55
CA ALA A 38 25.15 15.42 -45.65
C ALA A 38 26.69 15.42 -45.57
N ARG A 39 27.26 14.36 -44.96
CA ARG A 39 28.58 13.84 -45.32
C ARG A 39 28.73 12.38 -44.91
N SER A 40 28.87 11.54 -45.93
CA SER A 40 29.13 10.11 -45.87
C SER A 40 30.48 9.79 -45.21
N ARG A 41 30.52 8.81 -44.30
CA ARG A 41 31.75 8.11 -43.90
C ARG A 41 31.47 6.61 -43.73
N LYS A 42 32.46 5.82 -44.18
CA LYS A 42 32.51 4.36 -44.40
C LYS A 42 32.30 3.53 -43.12
N PRO A 43 31.92 2.24 -43.22
CA PRO A 43 31.70 1.39 -42.06
C PRO A 43 33.05 0.90 -41.49
N VAL A 44 33.25 1.07 -40.19
CA VAL A 44 34.31 0.38 -39.44
C VAL A 44 33.64 -0.78 -38.71
N ALA A 45 33.97 -2.00 -39.12
CA ALA A 45 33.63 -3.21 -38.40
C ALA A 45 34.45 -3.26 -37.10
N GLY A 46 33.80 -2.93 -35.97
CA GLY A 46 34.33 -3.08 -34.63
C GLY A 46 33.51 -4.11 -33.87
N SER A 47 34.06 -5.32 -33.76
CA SER A 47 33.60 -6.36 -32.84
C SER A 47 33.59 -5.81 -31.41
N SER A 48 32.40 -5.53 -30.88
CA SER A 48 32.19 -5.39 -29.44
C SER A 48 31.40 -6.60 -28.98
N SER A 49 32.09 -7.51 -28.29
CA SER A 49 31.49 -8.52 -27.43
C SER A 49 30.70 -7.79 -26.35
N ARG A 50 29.45 -7.44 -26.65
CA ARG A 50 28.47 -7.05 -25.65
C ARG A 50 28.20 -8.30 -24.83
N GLY A 51 28.94 -8.42 -23.72
CA GLY A 51 28.55 -9.24 -22.60
C GLY A 51 27.08 -8.96 -22.35
N ARG A 52 26.25 -9.99 -22.56
CA ARG A 52 24.83 -9.96 -22.25
C ARG A 52 24.77 -9.73 -20.75
N LEU A 53 24.63 -8.47 -20.33
CA LEU A 53 24.23 -8.15 -18.97
C LEU A 53 22.88 -8.87 -18.81
N SER A 54 22.89 -9.92 -18.00
CA SER A 54 21.67 -10.56 -17.54
C SER A 54 20.74 -9.45 -17.05
N PRO A 55 19.47 -9.42 -17.48
CA PRO A 55 18.55 -8.45 -16.94
C PRO A 55 18.51 -8.67 -15.42
N VAL A 56 18.99 -7.67 -14.66
CA VAL A 56 18.72 -7.59 -13.24
C VAL A 56 17.21 -7.63 -13.14
N ALA A 57 16.67 -8.69 -12.54
CA ALA A 57 15.24 -8.87 -12.36
C ALA A 57 14.74 -7.66 -11.56
N THR A 58 14.20 -6.65 -12.25
CA THR A 58 13.33 -5.64 -11.65
C THR A 58 12.23 -6.43 -10.98
N LYS A 59 12.17 -6.37 -9.64
CA LYS A 59 11.24 -7.18 -8.85
C LYS A 59 9.83 -6.84 -9.32
N THR A 60 9.27 -7.69 -10.18
CA THR A 60 7.92 -7.54 -10.67
C THR A 60 7.00 -7.73 -9.49
N LYS A 61 5.98 -6.88 -9.39
CA LYS A 61 4.83 -7.02 -8.48
C LYS A 61 4.46 -8.50 -8.31
N PRO A 62 4.23 -8.99 -7.08
CA PRO A 62 3.94 -10.40 -6.87
C PRO A 62 2.55 -10.75 -7.42
N ASP A 63 2.36 -11.99 -7.85
CA ASP A 63 1.03 -12.45 -8.29
C ASP A 63 0.04 -12.56 -7.11
N ARG A 64 0.54 -12.71 -5.88
CA ARG A 64 -0.25 -12.86 -4.64
C ARG A 64 0.46 -12.28 -3.42
N LEU A 65 -0.31 -11.80 -2.45
CA LEU A 65 0.13 -11.58 -1.07
C LEU A 65 -0.59 -12.58 -0.17
N HIS A 66 0.14 -13.52 0.43
CA HIS A 66 -0.43 -14.67 1.17
C HIS A 66 -0.96 -14.31 2.55
N TYR A 67 -1.94 -13.40 2.64
CA TYR A 67 -2.38 -12.80 3.90
C TYR A 67 -3.70 -13.38 4.39
N THR A 68 -4.51 -13.95 3.50
CA THR A 68 -5.90 -14.33 3.80
C THR A 68 -6.14 -15.83 3.81
N GLY A 69 -5.32 -16.61 3.09
CA GLY A 69 -5.62 -18.01 2.80
C GLY A 69 -6.75 -18.19 1.77
N ASN A 70 -7.25 -17.10 1.20
CA ASN A 70 -8.17 -17.08 0.06
C ASN A 70 -7.42 -16.58 -1.16
N ASP A 71 -7.36 -17.43 -2.17
CA ASP A 71 -6.59 -17.21 -3.38
C ASP A 71 -6.99 -15.96 -4.18
N GLU A 72 -8.29 -15.69 -4.26
CA GLU A 72 -8.84 -14.54 -4.96
C GLU A 72 -8.55 -13.24 -4.20
N ALA A 73 -8.67 -13.25 -2.87
CA ALA A 73 -8.36 -12.09 -2.05
C ALA A 73 -6.85 -11.78 -2.07
N ASP A 74 -6.00 -12.81 -1.97
CA ASP A 74 -4.54 -12.69 -1.99
C ASP A 74 -4.03 -12.14 -3.34
N ARG A 75 -4.64 -12.55 -4.46
CA ARG A 75 -4.41 -11.92 -5.78
C ARG A 75 -4.91 -10.49 -5.79
N LEU A 76 -6.15 -10.23 -5.35
CA LEU A 76 -6.76 -8.91 -5.39
C LEU A 76 -5.93 -7.85 -4.66
N ILE A 77 -5.41 -8.14 -3.47
CA ILE A 77 -4.58 -7.20 -2.70
C ILE A 77 -3.15 -7.07 -3.24
N ALA A 78 -2.66 -8.08 -3.97
CA ALA A 78 -1.45 -7.92 -4.75
C ALA A 78 -1.72 -7.03 -5.96
N ASP A 79 -2.90 -7.19 -6.57
CA ASP A 79 -3.21 -6.64 -7.87
C ASP A 79 -3.67 -5.19 -7.87
N GLU A 80 -4.55 -4.84 -6.93
CA GLU A 80 -5.24 -3.57 -6.86
C GLU A 80 -4.66 -2.73 -5.70
N PRO A 81 -3.91 -1.65 -5.99
CA PRO A 81 -3.34 -0.74 -4.99
C PRO A 81 -4.33 -0.29 -3.92
N PHE A 82 -5.57 0.02 -4.31
CA PHE A 82 -6.60 0.45 -3.37
C PHE A 82 -7.07 -0.69 -2.44
N ALA A 83 -7.12 -1.93 -2.93
CA ALA A 83 -7.43 -3.09 -2.11
C ALA A 83 -6.36 -3.31 -1.03
N LEU A 84 -5.08 -3.12 -1.36
CA LEU A 84 -3.98 -3.18 -0.40
C LEU A 84 -4.12 -2.13 0.71
N LEU A 85 -4.37 -0.87 0.35
CA LEU A 85 -4.57 0.22 1.31
C LEU A 85 -5.76 -0.04 2.23
N MET A 86 -6.89 -0.51 1.66
CA MET A 86 -8.05 -0.87 2.46
C MET A 86 -7.73 -2.01 3.43
N GLY A 87 -6.97 -3.04 3.02
CA GLY A 87 -6.52 -4.10 3.93
C GLY A 87 -5.80 -3.55 5.16
N PHE A 88 -4.88 -2.60 4.96
CA PHE A 88 -4.20 -1.91 6.06
C PHE A 88 -5.11 -1.01 6.90
N ALA A 89 -6.07 -0.31 6.29
CA ALA A 89 -7.05 0.50 7.02
C ALA A 89 -7.97 -0.36 7.92
N LEU A 90 -8.22 -1.61 7.50
CA LEU A 90 -9.04 -2.60 8.21
C LEU A 90 -8.25 -3.46 9.19
N ASP A 91 -6.91 -3.48 9.15
CA ASP A 91 -6.04 -4.26 10.07
C ASP A 91 -5.95 -3.61 11.46
N GLN A 92 -7.10 -3.31 12.02
CA GLN A 92 -7.23 -2.78 13.35
C GLN A 92 -8.06 -3.74 14.17
N GLN A 93 -7.43 -4.29 15.21
CA GLN A 93 -8.16 -5.05 16.22
C GLN A 93 -8.83 -6.33 15.67
N VAL A 94 -8.40 -6.84 14.52
CA VAL A 94 -8.83 -8.12 13.94
C VAL A 94 -7.60 -8.93 13.48
N PRO A 95 -7.74 -10.25 13.20
CA PRO A 95 -6.68 -11.01 12.54
C PRO A 95 -6.38 -10.49 11.14
N VAL A 96 -5.11 -10.58 10.71
CA VAL A 96 -4.65 -10.21 9.36
C VAL A 96 -5.53 -10.85 8.27
N PRO A 97 -5.83 -12.17 8.29
CA PRO A 97 -6.70 -12.76 7.27
C PRO A 97 -8.08 -12.12 7.18
N THR A 98 -8.66 -11.72 8.31
CA THR A 98 -9.97 -11.06 8.36
C THR A 98 -9.91 -9.68 7.71
N ALA A 99 -8.91 -8.87 8.04
CA ALA A 99 -8.74 -7.52 7.49
C ALA A 99 -8.52 -7.55 5.98
N PHE A 100 -7.57 -8.36 5.51
CA PHE A 100 -7.18 -8.42 4.11
C PHE A 100 -8.15 -9.20 3.21
N SER A 101 -9.09 -9.96 3.78
CA SER A 101 -10.26 -10.49 3.04
C SER A 101 -11.36 -9.44 2.82
N GLY A 102 -11.33 -8.34 3.58
CA GLY A 102 -12.33 -7.28 3.52
C GLY A 102 -12.51 -6.64 2.14
N PRO A 103 -11.42 -6.30 1.43
CA PRO A 103 -11.50 -5.79 0.06
C PRO A 103 -12.32 -6.64 -0.90
N LEU A 104 -12.11 -7.96 -0.91
CA LEU A 104 -12.83 -8.86 -1.80
C LEU A 104 -14.34 -8.87 -1.47
N LYS A 105 -14.68 -8.95 -0.17
CA LYS A 105 -16.09 -8.89 0.25
C LYS A 105 -16.76 -7.59 -0.16
N LEU A 106 -16.08 -6.46 0.00
CA LEU A 106 -16.63 -5.16 -0.42
C LEU A 106 -16.82 -5.11 -1.93
N LYS A 107 -15.85 -5.60 -2.71
CA LYS A 107 -15.94 -5.72 -4.17
C LYS A 107 -17.15 -6.54 -4.59
N GLN A 108 -17.38 -7.69 -3.95
CA GLN A 108 -18.51 -8.57 -4.26
C GLN A 108 -19.87 -7.91 -3.95
N ARG A 109 -19.95 -7.10 -2.89
CA ARG A 109 -21.20 -6.46 -2.44
C ARG A 109 -21.54 -5.18 -3.20
N LEU A 110 -20.53 -4.38 -3.55
CA LEU A 110 -20.71 -3.12 -4.28
C LEU A 110 -20.47 -3.26 -5.80
N GLY A 111 -19.92 -4.38 -6.25
CA GLY A 111 -19.56 -4.64 -7.66
C GLY A 111 -18.30 -3.91 -8.14
N THR A 112 -17.61 -3.17 -7.28
CA THR A 112 -16.44 -2.34 -7.66
C THR A 112 -15.50 -2.11 -6.48
N LEU A 113 -14.22 -1.86 -6.78
CA LEU A 113 -13.24 -1.26 -5.88
C LEU A 113 -12.65 0.05 -6.40
N ASP A 114 -13.23 0.61 -7.46
CA ASP A 114 -12.89 1.95 -7.93
C ASP A 114 -13.10 2.99 -6.80
N PRO A 115 -12.06 3.73 -6.39
CA PRO A 115 -12.15 4.71 -5.31
C PRO A 115 -13.21 5.78 -5.57
N GLY A 116 -13.31 6.29 -6.80
CA GLY A 116 -14.27 7.33 -7.17
C GLY A 116 -15.72 6.86 -6.99
N LYS A 117 -16.03 5.65 -7.44
CA LYS A 117 -17.36 5.03 -7.27
C LYS A 117 -17.67 4.79 -5.79
N ILE A 118 -16.72 4.32 -4.99
CA ILE A 118 -16.93 4.10 -3.55
C ILE A 118 -17.14 5.45 -2.83
N ALA A 119 -16.33 6.45 -3.13
CA ALA A 119 -16.46 7.79 -2.55
C ALA A 119 -17.82 8.43 -2.89
N ALA A 120 -18.32 8.23 -4.10
CA ALA A 120 -19.62 8.74 -4.55
C ALA A 120 -20.83 7.88 -4.14
N THR A 121 -20.61 6.66 -3.61
CA THR A 121 -21.70 5.79 -3.15
C THR A 121 -22.35 6.39 -1.90
N ASP A 122 -23.67 6.26 -1.76
CA ASP A 122 -24.37 6.64 -0.52
C ASP A 122 -23.70 5.97 0.70
N PRO A 123 -23.25 6.73 1.72
CA PRO A 123 -22.63 6.18 2.92
C PRO A 123 -23.43 5.06 3.59
N ALA A 124 -24.77 5.15 3.57
CA ALA A 124 -25.64 4.11 4.13
C ALA A 124 -25.52 2.79 3.36
N LYS A 125 -25.30 2.83 2.04
CA LYS A 125 -25.07 1.64 1.20
C LYS A 125 -23.70 1.03 1.46
N VAL A 126 -22.66 1.85 1.61
CA VAL A 126 -21.32 1.34 1.98
C VAL A 126 -21.39 0.70 3.36
N GLU A 127 -22.03 1.33 4.33
CA GLU A 127 -22.22 0.77 5.66
C GLU A 127 -23.03 -0.54 5.64
N ALA A 128 -24.12 -0.60 4.87
CA ALA A 128 -24.90 -1.83 4.70
C ALA A 128 -24.03 -2.96 4.12
N ALA A 129 -23.22 -2.68 3.11
CA ALA A 129 -22.27 -3.64 2.56
C ALA A 129 -21.26 -4.12 3.60
N PHE A 130 -20.81 -3.27 4.53
CA PHE A 130 -19.92 -3.71 5.63
C PHE A 130 -20.63 -4.60 6.67
N ARG A 131 -21.94 -4.36 6.90
CA ARG A 131 -22.76 -5.06 7.90
C ARG A 131 -23.31 -6.39 7.43
N GLU A 132 -23.47 -6.58 6.13
CA GLU A 132 -23.96 -7.83 5.55
C GLU A 132 -23.17 -9.03 6.10
N LYS A 133 -23.90 -10.05 6.57
CA LYS A 133 -23.32 -11.22 7.25
C LYS A 133 -22.73 -12.21 6.24
N PRO A 134 -21.52 -12.76 6.50
CA PRO A 134 -20.62 -12.43 7.59
C PRO A 134 -20.00 -11.04 7.41
N ALA A 135 -20.06 -10.21 8.46
CA ALA A 135 -19.60 -8.82 8.40
C ALA A 135 -18.14 -8.71 7.96
N ILE A 136 -17.80 -7.60 7.29
CA ILE A 136 -16.41 -7.34 6.86
C ILE A 136 -15.52 -7.13 8.08
N HIS A 137 -16.03 -6.42 9.09
CA HIS A 137 -15.28 -6.08 10.29
C HIS A 137 -16.17 -6.16 11.52
N ARG A 138 -15.57 -6.34 12.70
CA ARG A 138 -16.28 -6.28 14.00
C ARG A 138 -16.81 -4.88 14.36
N PHE A 139 -16.41 -3.86 13.61
CA PHE A 139 -16.81 -2.45 13.77
C PHE A 139 -17.30 -1.90 12.42
N PRO A 140 -18.38 -2.45 11.84
CA PRO A 140 -18.70 -2.27 10.43
C PRO A 140 -18.98 -0.80 10.05
N GLY A 141 -19.75 -0.05 10.85
CA GLY A 141 -20.03 1.36 10.56
C GLY A 141 -18.78 2.26 10.58
N ASN A 142 -17.93 2.10 11.60
CA ASN A 142 -16.69 2.88 11.69
C ASN A 142 -15.71 2.56 10.56
N MET A 143 -15.60 1.28 10.17
CA MET A 143 -14.71 0.88 9.09
C MET A 143 -15.27 1.25 7.71
N ALA A 144 -16.59 1.21 7.51
CA ALA A 144 -17.23 1.68 6.28
C ALA A 144 -16.92 3.16 6.04
N ARG A 145 -17.14 4.01 7.06
CA ARG A 145 -16.81 5.43 6.99
C ARG A 145 -15.33 5.66 6.68
N ARG A 146 -14.42 4.96 7.38
CA ARG A 146 -12.98 5.09 7.14
C ARG A 146 -12.57 4.71 5.73
N VAL A 147 -13.10 3.60 5.20
CA VAL A 147 -12.79 3.17 3.83
C VAL A 147 -13.35 4.15 2.81
N GLN A 148 -14.52 4.72 3.06
CA GLN A 148 -15.09 5.75 2.18
C GLN A 148 -14.31 7.08 2.23
N GLU A 149 -13.85 7.50 3.40
CA GLU A 149 -12.93 8.65 3.56
C GLU A 149 -11.61 8.40 2.84
N LEU A 150 -11.05 7.20 2.96
CA LEU A 150 -9.86 6.78 2.23
C LEU A 150 -10.10 6.84 0.71
N ALA A 151 -11.24 6.33 0.23
CA ALA A 151 -11.63 6.38 -1.17
C ALA A 151 -11.72 7.83 -1.67
N ALA A 152 -12.28 8.74 -0.87
CA ALA A 152 -12.41 10.15 -1.21
C ALA A 152 -11.03 10.82 -1.39
N ILE A 153 -10.08 10.59 -0.48
CA ILE A 153 -8.71 11.14 -0.59
C ILE A 153 -7.99 10.57 -1.81
N VAL A 154 -8.08 9.26 -2.05
CA VAL A 154 -7.49 8.63 -3.24
C VAL A 154 -8.11 9.21 -4.53
N THR A 155 -9.40 9.50 -4.51
CA THR A 155 -10.10 10.11 -5.64
C THR A 155 -9.62 11.54 -5.89
N SER A 156 -9.63 12.39 -4.86
CA SER A 156 -9.35 13.82 -5.01
C SER A 156 -7.88 14.12 -5.25
N GLU A 157 -6.99 13.50 -4.48
CA GLU A 157 -5.56 13.82 -4.49
C GLU A 157 -4.77 12.96 -5.48
N TYR A 158 -5.27 11.76 -5.79
CA TYR A 158 -4.56 10.76 -6.60
C TYR A 158 -5.33 10.34 -7.86
N GLY A 159 -6.47 10.96 -8.16
CA GLY A 159 -7.22 10.70 -9.39
C GLY A 159 -7.80 9.29 -9.48
N SER A 160 -8.18 8.70 -8.35
CA SER A 160 -8.64 7.31 -8.21
C SER A 160 -7.58 6.24 -8.46
N ASP A 161 -6.31 6.63 -8.62
CA ASP A 161 -5.18 5.70 -8.69
C ASP A 161 -4.38 5.69 -7.39
N ALA A 162 -4.67 4.70 -6.54
CA ALA A 162 -3.97 4.52 -5.27
C ALA A 162 -2.46 4.23 -5.43
N ALA A 163 -1.98 3.74 -6.58
CA ALA A 163 -0.54 3.48 -6.75
C ALA A 163 0.28 4.77 -6.70
N ARG A 164 -0.33 5.90 -7.09
CA ARG A 164 0.30 7.22 -7.11
C ARG A 164 0.79 7.70 -5.75
N LEU A 165 0.29 7.11 -4.66
CA LEU A 165 0.86 7.33 -3.32
C LEU A 165 2.35 7.00 -3.24
N TRP A 166 2.81 5.99 -3.98
CA TRP A 166 4.22 5.57 -3.99
C TRP A 166 4.91 5.64 -5.35
N THR A 167 4.18 5.70 -6.47
CA THR A 167 4.82 5.92 -7.78
C THR A 167 5.20 7.37 -8.00
N ASP A 168 4.44 8.31 -7.41
CA ASP A 168 4.70 9.75 -7.55
C ASP A 168 5.51 10.30 -6.37
N SER A 169 5.87 9.47 -5.39
CA SER A 169 6.70 9.91 -4.25
C SER A 169 8.15 10.09 -4.68
N SER A 170 8.74 11.23 -4.35
CA SER A 170 10.15 11.52 -4.68
C SER A 170 11.15 10.71 -3.85
N ASP A 171 10.82 10.47 -2.59
CA ASP A 171 11.67 9.80 -1.60
C ASP A 171 10.82 9.24 -0.43
N GLY A 172 11.49 8.67 0.57
CA GLY A 172 10.82 8.10 1.74
C GLY A 172 10.15 9.13 2.64
N ALA A 173 10.62 10.38 2.69
CA ALA A 173 9.97 11.43 3.48
C ALA A 173 8.65 11.86 2.83
N ASP A 174 8.61 12.02 1.51
CA ASP A 174 7.38 12.31 0.77
C ASP A 174 6.39 11.14 0.85
N LEU A 175 6.87 9.88 0.71
CA LEU A 175 6.03 8.70 0.88
C LEU A 175 5.43 8.63 2.29
N HIS A 176 6.23 8.86 3.34
CA HIS A 176 5.74 8.88 4.72
C HIS A 176 4.67 9.95 4.91
N ARG A 177 4.93 11.19 4.45
CA ARG A 177 3.97 12.30 4.53
C ARG A 177 2.64 11.90 3.87
N ARG A 178 2.67 11.43 2.63
CA ARG A 178 1.48 11.01 1.87
C ARG A 178 0.70 9.91 2.58
N LEU A 179 1.38 8.89 3.12
CA LEU A 179 0.73 7.80 3.84
C LEU A 179 0.16 8.28 5.19
N SER A 180 0.80 9.23 5.86
CA SER A 180 0.33 9.78 7.15
C SER A 180 -0.94 10.61 7.04
N GLU A 181 -1.23 11.14 5.85
CA GLU A 181 -2.46 11.89 5.55
C GLU A 181 -3.68 10.96 5.39
N LEU A 182 -3.47 9.64 5.25
CA LEU A 182 -4.55 8.68 5.08
C LEU A 182 -5.26 8.34 6.40
N PRO A 183 -6.60 8.21 6.41
CA PRO A 183 -7.37 8.01 7.63
C PRO A 183 -7.06 6.66 8.25
N GLY A 184 -6.52 6.68 9.47
CA GLY A 184 -6.16 5.48 10.23
C GLY A 184 -4.75 4.94 9.97
N PHE A 185 -3.93 5.64 9.18
CA PHE A 185 -2.53 5.28 8.94
C PHE A 185 -1.61 5.93 9.98
N GLY A 186 -1.39 5.22 11.08
CA GLY A 186 -0.36 5.59 12.05
C GLY A 186 1.02 5.03 11.70
N GLU A 187 2.03 5.43 12.46
CA GLU A 187 3.44 5.03 12.29
C GLU A 187 3.66 3.53 12.05
N MET A 188 2.99 2.67 12.82
CA MET A 188 3.11 1.22 12.66
C MET A 188 2.56 0.72 11.31
N THR A 189 1.42 1.27 10.87
CA THR A 189 0.80 0.93 9.58
C THR A 189 1.69 1.39 8.44
N ILE A 190 2.23 2.60 8.52
CA ILE A 190 3.14 3.18 7.51
C ILE A 190 4.39 2.29 7.38
N LYS A 191 5.02 1.91 8.50
CA LYS A 191 6.19 1.01 8.50
C LYS A 191 5.87 -0.37 7.92
N SER A 192 4.73 -0.94 8.27
CA SER A 192 4.31 -2.26 7.77
C SER A 192 4.00 -2.22 6.27
N LEU A 193 3.23 -1.25 5.79
CA LEU A 193 2.97 -1.04 4.36
C LEU A 193 4.27 -0.76 3.61
N SER A 194 5.15 0.10 4.14
CA SER A 194 6.45 0.39 3.51
C SER A 194 7.31 -0.86 3.37
N ALA A 195 7.30 -1.76 4.35
CA ALA A 195 7.98 -3.04 4.22
C ALA A 195 7.37 -3.91 3.11
N VAL A 196 6.04 -3.92 2.94
CA VAL A 196 5.38 -4.60 1.82
C VAL A 196 5.80 -3.97 0.48
N LEU A 197 5.71 -2.65 0.37
CA LEU A 197 6.08 -1.91 -0.84
C LEU A 197 7.54 -2.14 -1.23
N ALA A 198 8.48 -2.05 -0.28
CA ALA A 198 9.90 -2.27 -0.53
C ALA A 198 10.20 -3.75 -0.86
N LYS A 199 9.73 -4.69 -0.02
CA LYS A 199 10.13 -6.10 -0.13
C LYS A 199 9.34 -6.86 -1.19
N ARG A 200 8.09 -6.50 -1.46
CA ARG A 200 7.21 -7.23 -2.39
C ARG A 200 7.03 -6.50 -3.71
N PHE A 201 6.87 -5.17 -3.67
CA PHE A 201 6.64 -4.37 -4.88
C PHE A 201 7.91 -3.68 -5.43
N GLY A 202 9.03 -3.75 -4.72
CA GLY A 202 10.29 -3.13 -5.17
C GLY A 202 10.27 -1.60 -5.19
N VAL A 203 9.43 -0.97 -4.38
CA VAL A 203 9.34 0.49 -4.29
C VAL A 203 10.54 1.04 -3.52
N GLU A 204 11.40 1.79 -4.21
CA GLU A 204 12.64 2.33 -3.64
C GLU A 204 12.39 3.33 -2.52
N ALA A 205 11.44 4.26 -2.68
CA ALA A 205 11.09 5.25 -1.67
C ALA A 205 10.66 4.62 -0.33
N ALA A 206 10.19 3.37 -0.34
CA ALA A 206 9.74 2.67 0.87
C ALA A 206 10.87 1.99 1.65
N ARG A 207 12.09 1.87 1.08
CA ARG A 207 13.18 1.08 1.68
C ARG A 207 13.63 1.60 3.04
N GLU A 208 13.76 2.91 3.20
CA GLU A 208 14.24 3.52 4.45
C GLU A 208 13.17 3.52 5.55
N LEU A 209 11.88 3.49 5.17
CA LEU A 209 10.75 3.41 6.09
C LEU A 209 10.52 1.98 6.60
N ALA A 210 10.95 0.97 5.83
CA ALA A 210 10.78 -0.43 6.17
C ALA A 210 11.65 -0.80 7.40
N PRO A 211 11.05 -1.30 8.49
CA PRO A 211 11.82 -1.70 9.65
C PRO A 211 12.66 -2.96 9.38
N THR A 212 13.72 -3.12 10.16
CA THR A 212 14.63 -4.27 10.10
C THR A 212 14.08 -5.53 10.77
N HIS A 213 13.10 -5.39 11.67
CA HIS A 213 12.44 -6.53 12.30
C HIS A 213 11.34 -7.12 11.38
N PRO A 214 10.94 -8.39 11.58
CA PRO A 214 9.94 -9.03 10.72
C PRO A 214 8.57 -8.32 10.71
N THR A 215 8.03 -8.09 9.52
CA THR A 215 6.70 -7.49 9.28
C THR A 215 5.88 -8.29 8.27
N LEU A 216 4.70 -7.79 7.88
CA LEU A 216 3.92 -8.35 6.76
C LEU A 216 4.70 -8.33 5.43
N GLY A 217 5.67 -7.43 5.29
CA GLY A 217 6.57 -7.44 4.14
C GLY A 217 7.42 -8.71 4.05
N ASP A 218 7.56 -9.49 5.13
CA ASP A 218 8.30 -10.75 5.17
C ASP A 218 7.41 -11.99 4.91
N VAL A 219 6.11 -11.81 4.68
CA VAL A 219 5.18 -12.91 4.37
C VAL A 219 5.08 -13.11 2.85
N ASP A 220 5.62 -14.21 2.33
CA ASP A 220 5.53 -14.65 0.92
C ASP A 220 4.94 -16.04 0.71
N SER A 221 4.45 -16.65 1.78
CA SER A 221 3.85 -17.97 1.71
C SER A 221 2.85 -18.13 2.87
N PRO A 222 1.89 -19.05 2.75
CA PRO A 222 1.03 -19.44 3.87
C PRO A 222 1.85 -19.82 5.12
N GLU A 223 2.95 -20.56 4.94
CA GLU A 223 3.84 -20.98 6.03
C GLU A 223 4.53 -19.77 6.69
N ALA A 224 4.96 -18.78 5.90
CA ALA A 224 5.50 -17.53 6.44
C ALA A 224 4.47 -16.73 7.23
N LEU A 225 3.20 -16.75 6.82
CA LEU A 225 2.10 -16.12 7.57
C LEU A 225 1.92 -16.80 8.93
N GLU A 226 1.89 -18.13 8.97
CA GLU A 226 1.78 -18.90 10.21
C GLU A 226 2.95 -18.60 11.15
N ALA A 227 4.17 -18.60 10.64
CA ALA A 227 5.38 -18.28 11.39
C ALA A 227 5.35 -16.83 11.93
N TYR A 228 4.92 -15.87 11.12
CA TYR A 228 4.75 -14.46 11.52
C TYR A 228 3.76 -14.33 12.67
N GLN A 229 2.59 -14.98 12.57
CA GLN A 229 1.57 -14.94 13.61
C GLN A 229 2.04 -15.66 14.88
N ALA A 230 2.75 -16.79 14.76
CA ALA A 230 3.31 -17.50 15.91
C ALA A 230 4.32 -16.64 16.69
N LYS A 231 5.24 -15.97 15.99
CA LYS A 231 6.19 -15.02 16.60
C LYS A 231 5.47 -13.88 17.33
N LYS A 232 4.43 -13.30 16.72
CA LYS A 232 3.62 -12.23 17.32
C LYS A 232 2.89 -12.70 18.59
N ARG A 233 2.36 -13.92 18.60
CA ARG A 233 1.72 -14.54 19.78
C ARG A 233 2.73 -14.79 20.90
N ALA A 234 3.89 -15.37 20.58
CA ALA A 234 4.95 -15.64 21.54
C ALA A 234 5.47 -14.34 22.21
N TRP A 235 5.71 -13.30 21.41
CA TRP A 235 6.12 -11.99 21.92
C TRP A 235 5.10 -11.37 22.88
N LYS A 236 3.82 -11.39 22.52
CA LYS A 236 2.74 -10.90 23.40
C LYS A 236 2.66 -11.69 24.71
N ALA A 237 2.85 -13.01 24.66
CA ALA A 237 2.87 -13.85 25.86
C ALA A 237 4.06 -13.48 26.78
N GLN A 238 5.25 -13.25 26.21
CA GLN A 238 6.41 -12.80 26.96
C GLN A 238 6.19 -11.43 27.60
N LEU A 239 5.61 -10.46 26.87
CA LEU A 239 5.28 -9.15 27.43
C LEU A 239 4.30 -9.25 28.59
N LYS A 240 3.25 -10.07 28.45
CA LYS A 240 2.27 -10.31 29.52
C LYS A 240 2.94 -10.95 30.75
N ALA A 241 3.82 -11.93 30.56
CA ALA A 241 4.55 -12.57 31.64
C ALA A 241 5.53 -11.62 32.36
N ARG A 242 6.04 -10.59 31.67
CA ARG A 242 6.90 -9.55 32.28
C ARG A 242 6.12 -8.46 33.01
N GLN A 243 4.81 -8.39 32.80
CA GLN A 243 3.90 -7.45 33.46
C GLN A 243 3.20 -8.08 34.68
N GLN A 244 3.43 -9.38 34.92
CA GLN A 244 2.98 -10.13 36.09
C GLN A 244 4.14 -10.24 37.08
#